data_AF-A0A9C9PKX2-F1
#
_entry.id   AF-A0A9C9PKX2-F1
#
_cell.length_a   1.000
_cell.length_b   1.000
_cell.length_c   1.000
_cell.angle_alpha   90.00
_cell.angle_beta   90.00
_cell.angle_gamma   90.00
#
_symmetry.space_group_name_H-M   'P 1'
#
loop_
_entity.id
_entity.type
_entity.pdbx_description
1 polymer ?
#
loop_
_entity_poly.entity_id
_entity_poly.type
_entity_poly.pdbx_seq_one_letter_code
_entity_poly.pdbx_strand_id
1 'polypeptide(L)'
;MSKNQVLSAAIVAALSTGVQAGEFKLLQNDGTTEMTTPFVYAYEQFPASGTDTLDYQYYAEYTLANAISADIYVTFTLSAGTWGSRLASSDLTLTSSSSTPISIVDQGQTDQSSAQFLVASEGSNSLSTGDKLKLKFKVGGVAGVLSVAGTPIKLDVVFATASGGTGVPDEPKSVSVASSGVGAEIDLKKDQTAGEVAIDVARGGTVFLGGLDDTTVSLGTVNISNPSNKLKNKDGATDWGFSASEGTLTIRDGIFAASTPETVYLDLVSPQTEYNAPTATSSNGDIKADSVDATEATWTLTSDELNQIYASTTAVPIIVKANGTSIINEEGNPPNATFTIKYQTDAVYSGKLRHIERNGMVCKLYNIPNPDATDAVSIRITNKTALTGLVLGTLTAMDGTALFTNTSLIEALAPQSTVRLGVDDLVAKLAEGTTTWAGRAVLTVNSDLTDIEILALLRNKAGGPLMNMSLDASGNACD
;
A
#
# COMPACT_ATOMS: atom_id res chain seq x y z
N MET A 1 18.70 38.01 24.06
CA MET A 1 19.50 37.37 23.00
C MET A 1 20.19 36.16 23.60
N SER A 2 19.86 34.98 23.12
CA SER A 2 19.96 33.69 23.82
C SER A 2 21.07 32.79 23.27
N LYS A 3 21.87 32.19 24.16
CA LYS A 3 22.52 30.86 24.09
C LYS A 3 23.19 30.37 22.78
N ASN A 4 23.56 31.25 21.84
CA ASN A 4 24.06 30.85 20.51
C ASN A 4 25.57 31.06 20.24
N GLN A 5 26.44 31.13 21.26
CA GLN A 5 27.89 31.31 21.02
C GLN A 5 28.85 30.49 21.88
N VAL A 6 28.37 29.45 22.60
CA VAL A 6 29.25 28.56 23.37
C VAL A 6 29.24 27.11 22.83
N LEU A 7 28.49 26.83 21.75
CA LEU A 7 28.40 25.49 21.16
C LEU A 7 29.13 25.32 19.81
N SER A 8 29.94 26.29 19.39
CA SER A 8 30.66 26.25 18.11
C SER A 8 32.18 26.03 18.24
N ALA A 9 32.69 25.80 19.46
CA ALA A 9 34.10 25.48 19.71
C ALA A 9 34.35 24.04 20.20
N ALA A 10 33.30 23.24 20.42
CA ALA A 10 33.40 21.82 20.78
C ALA A 10 33.31 20.87 19.57
N ILE A 11 33.12 21.41 18.35
CA ILE A 11 32.90 20.65 17.10
C ILE A 11 34.10 20.70 16.13
N VAL A 12 35.21 21.37 16.49
CA VAL A 12 36.41 21.43 15.62
C VAL A 12 37.69 21.17 16.43
N ALA A 13 37.77 19.99 17.06
CA ALA A 13 39.04 19.38 17.50
C ALA A 13 38.83 17.91 17.93
N ALA A 14 38.40 17.05 17.00
CA ALA A 14 38.72 15.62 17.02
C ALA A 14 38.68 15.01 15.61
N LEU A 15 39.15 15.78 14.61
CA LEU A 15 39.79 15.18 13.45
C LEU A 15 41.23 14.88 13.87
N SER A 16 41.42 13.75 14.55
CA SER A 16 42.72 13.09 14.67
C SER A 16 42.49 11.59 14.62
N THR A 17 43.17 10.95 13.68
CA THR A 17 43.27 9.53 13.39
C THR A 17 43.88 8.72 14.55
N GLY A 18 43.23 8.69 15.72
CA GLY A 18 43.73 8.04 16.94
C GLY A 18 42.69 7.10 17.52
N VAL A 19 42.89 5.80 17.32
CA VAL A 19 42.14 4.69 17.93
C VAL A 19 42.09 4.89 19.45
N GLN A 20 40.91 5.00 20.08
CA GLN A 20 40.84 5.03 21.55
C GLN A 20 40.97 3.61 22.09
N ALA A 21 41.87 3.43 23.06
CA ALA A 21 42.09 2.14 23.71
C ALA A 21 40.82 1.74 24.48
N GLY A 22 40.38 0.48 24.36
CA GLY A 22 39.17 -0.05 25.00
C GLY A 22 37.89 0.03 24.16
N GLU A 23 37.97 0.49 22.92
CA GLU A 23 36.82 0.51 22.00
C GLU A 23 36.60 -0.84 21.31
N PHE A 24 35.32 -1.21 21.21
CA PHE A 24 34.84 -2.34 20.42
C PHE A 24 34.00 -1.81 19.28
N LYS A 25 34.36 -2.16 18.04
CA LYS A 25 33.68 -1.64 16.85
C LYS A 25 33.43 -2.71 15.80
N LEU A 26 32.38 -2.48 15.03
CA LEU A 26 32.03 -3.27 13.87
C LEU A 26 32.59 -2.60 12.61
N LEU A 27 33.17 -3.39 11.72
CA LEU A 27 33.72 -2.95 10.44
C LEU A 27 32.99 -3.66 9.30
N GLN A 28 32.99 -2.99 8.14
CA GLN A 28 32.44 -3.51 6.89
C GLN A 28 33.23 -4.72 6.35
N ASN A 29 32.76 -5.31 5.24
CA ASN A 29 33.37 -6.50 4.63
C ASN A 29 34.83 -6.31 4.18
N ASP A 30 35.29 -5.07 4.04
CA ASP A 30 36.66 -4.72 3.70
C ASP A 30 37.61 -4.90 4.90
N GLY A 31 37.06 -5.05 6.11
CA GLY A 31 37.80 -5.19 7.35
C GLY A 31 38.54 -3.93 7.79
N THR A 32 38.20 -2.76 7.22
CA THR A 32 38.86 -1.47 7.47
C THR A 32 37.90 -0.31 7.72
N THR A 33 36.74 -0.30 7.08
CA THR A 33 35.77 0.80 7.19
C THR A 33 34.85 0.57 8.37
N GLU A 34 34.79 1.53 9.29
CA GLU A 34 33.95 1.45 10.49
C GLU A 34 32.46 1.61 10.14
N MET A 35 31.62 0.78 10.76
CA MET A 35 30.17 0.89 10.67
C MET A 35 29.65 1.83 11.75
N THR A 36 29.16 2.99 11.36
CA THR A 36 28.53 3.97 12.26
C THR A 36 27.13 3.55 12.71
N THR A 37 26.46 2.72 11.92
CA THR A 37 25.18 2.09 12.27
C THR A 37 25.19 0.63 11.79
N PRO A 38 24.76 -0.34 12.62
CA PRO A 38 24.60 -1.72 12.18
C PRO A 38 23.53 -1.82 11.08
N PHE A 39 23.58 -2.90 10.29
CA PHE A 39 22.57 -3.10 9.27
C PHE A 39 21.19 -3.36 9.86
N VAL A 40 20.19 -2.81 9.19
CA VAL A 40 18.78 -3.06 9.46
C VAL A 40 18.21 -3.76 8.23
N TYR A 41 17.68 -4.96 8.43
CA TYR A 41 17.11 -5.80 7.38
C TYR A 41 15.57 -5.74 7.41
N ALA A 42 14.88 -5.96 6.30
CA ALA A 42 13.41 -6.06 6.31
C ALA A 42 12.97 -7.35 7.02
N TYR A 43 12.17 -7.24 8.09
CA TYR A 43 11.84 -8.41 8.92
C TYR A 43 10.95 -9.41 8.18
N GLU A 44 10.08 -8.93 7.28
CA GLU A 44 9.12 -9.75 6.54
C GLU A 44 9.81 -10.76 5.60
N GLN A 45 11.09 -10.54 5.27
CA GLN A 45 11.89 -11.47 4.45
C GLN A 45 12.35 -12.72 5.20
N PHE A 46 12.28 -12.73 6.54
CA PHE A 46 12.77 -13.82 7.36
C PHE A 46 11.63 -14.73 7.82
N PRO A 47 11.77 -16.05 7.73
CA PRO A 47 10.76 -16.96 8.26
C PRO A 47 10.74 -16.89 9.79
N ALA A 48 9.58 -17.17 10.39
CA ALA A 48 9.40 -17.23 11.84
C ALA A 48 10.22 -18.35 12.53
N SER A 49 10.76 -19.30 11.75
CA SER A 49 11.64 -20.38 12.24
C SER A 49 12.55 -20.89 11.12
N GLY A 50 13.69 -21.50 11.46
CA GLY A 50 14.61 -22.10 10.49
C GLY A 50 16.08 -21.79 10.75
N THR A 51 16.92 -21.96 9.73
CA THR A 51 18.39 -21.81 9.82
C THR A 51 18.93 -20.72 8.91
N ASP A 52 18.14 -19.67 8.68
CA ASP A 52 18.51 -18.64 7.72
C ASP A 52 19.83 -17.94 8.11
N THR A 53 20.63 -17.52 7.14
CA THR A 53 22.00 -17.01 7.36
C THR A 53 22.25 -15.74 6.57
N LEU A 54 22.77 -14.70 7.21
CA LEU A 54 23.14 -13.46 6.53
C LEU A 54 24.38 -13.71 5.67
N ASP A 55 24.33 -13.26 4.41
CA ASP A 55 25.44 -13.46 3.48
C ASP A 55 26.59 -12.50 3.75
N TYR A 56 26.30 -11.37 4.41
CA TYR A 56 27.28 -10.37 4.78
C TYR A 56 28.33 -10.91 5.77
N GLN A 57 29.58 -10.56 5.49
CA GLN A 57 30.71 -10.88 6.34
C GLN A 57 31.08 -9.67 7.20
N TYR A 58 31.09 -9.88 8.51
CA TYR A 58 31.40 -8.87 9.49
C TYR A 58 32.83 -9.00 9.99
N TYR A 59 33.38 -7.87 10.42
CA TYR A 59 34.60 -7.81 11.19
C TYR A 59 34.35 -7.07 12.49
N ALA A 60 34.73 -7.65 13.63
CA ALA A 60 34.67 -6.98 14.92
C ALA A 60 36.10 -6.74 15.41
N GLU A 61 36.45 -5.48 15.64
CA GLU A 61 37.78 -5.08 16.13
C GLU A 61 37.67 -4.56 17.57
N TYR A 62 38.46 -5.15 18.45
CA TYR A 62 38.66 -4.66 19.81
C TYR A 62 40.08 -4.12 19.96
N THR A 63 40.21 -2.89 20.42
CA THR A 63 41.51 -2.30 20.77
C THR A 63 41.74 -2.44 22.26
N LEU A 64 42.85 -3.08 22.66
CA LEU A 64 43.16 -3.31 24.07
C LEU A 64 43.34 -1.98 24.82
N ALA A 65 42.57 -1.82 25.90
CA ALA A 65 42.65 -0.67 26.81
C ALA A 65 43.97 -0.64 27.60
N ASN A 66 44.41 -1.82 28.04
CA ASN A 66 45.55 -2.01 28.92
C ASN A 66 46.46 -3.07 28.35
N ALA A 67 47.74 -2.98 28.68
CA ALA A 67 48.67 -4.08 28.47
C ALA A 67 48.26 -5.28 29.32
N ILE A 68 48.39 -6.49 28.77
CA ILE A 68 48.02 -7.74 29.45
C ILE A 68 49.24 -8.65 29.48
N SER A 69 49.66 -9.03 30.67
CA SER A 69 50.87 -9.82 30.93
C SER A 69 50.60 -11.30 31.21
N ALA A 70 49.64 -11.88 30.50
CA ALA A 70 49.25 -13.28 30.62
C ALA A 70 48.65 -13.81 29.31
N ASP A 71 48.57 -15.13 29.17
CA ASP A 71 47.75 -15.74 28.12
C ASP A 71 46.28 -15.40 28.39
N ILE A 72 45.56 -15.05 27.33
CA ILE A 72 44.15 -14.68 27.44
C ILE A 72 43.25 -15.63 26.65
N TYR A 73 42.16 -16.02 27.28
CA TYR A 73 41.00 -16.56 26.61
C TYR A 73 40.12 -15.40 26.17
N VAL A 74 39.79 -15.38 24.89
CA VAL A 74 38.83 -14.44 24.29
C VAL A 74 37.62 -15.24 23.86
N THR A 75 36.49 -14.98 24.48
CA THR A 75 35.22 -15.65 24.19
C THR A 75 34.31 -14.66 23.47
N PHE A 76 33.86 -15.03 22.30
CA PHE A 76 32.88 -14.28 21.52
C PHE A 76 31.55 -15.02 21.57
N THR A 77 30.46 -14.30 21.81
CA THR A 77 29.12 -14.87 21.93
C THR A 77 28.11 -14.01 21.18
N LEU A 78 27.30 -14.63 20.32
CA LEU A 78 26.13 -13.97 19.72
C LEU A 78 24.96 -14.03 20.70
N SER A 79 24.30 -12.90 20.96
CA SER A 79 23.14 -12.83 21.87
C SER A 79 21.92 -13.60 21.34
N ALA A 80 21.88 -13.84 20.02
CA ALA A 80 20.87 -14.60 19.32
C ALA A 80 21.43 -15.10 17.97
N GLY A 81 20.85 -16.18 17.44
CA GLY A 81 21.33 -16.83 16.22
C GLY A 81 22.56 -17.71 16.47
N THR A 82 23.28 -18.02 15.39
CA THR A 82 24.44 -18.92 15.40
C THR A 82 25.56 -18.36 14.52
N TRP A 83 26.73 -18.97 14.57
CA TRP A 83 27.78 -18.68 13.59
C TRP A 83 27.37 -19.21 12.22
N GLY A 84 27.42 -18.35 11.19
CA GLY A 84 27.10 -18.74 9.80
C GLY A 84 28.09 -19.77 9.22
N SER A 85 29.26 -19.92 9.84
CA SER A 85 30.23 -20.96 9.58
C SER A 85 31.04 -21.24 10.85
N ARG A 86 31.60 -22.45 10.96
CA ARG A 86 32.52 -22.76 12.06
C ARG A 86 33.71 -21.79 12.04
N LEU A 87 33.96 -21.13 13.16
CA LEU A 87 35.11 -20.26 13.33
C LEU A 87 36.38 -21.11 13.53
N ALA A 88 37.48 -20.66 12.96
CA ALA A 88 38.81 -21.25 13.08
C ALA A 88 39.81 -20.20 13.60
N SER A 89 41.01 -20.64 14.00
CA SER A 89 42.06 -19.72 14.47
C SER A 89 42.44 -18.66 13.43
N SER A 90 42.28 -18.94 12.14
CA SER A 90 42.51 -17.98 11.04
C SER A 90 41.50 -16.84 10.99
N ASP A 91 40.36 -16.95 11.67
CA ASP A 91 39.32 -15.92 11.69
C ASP A 91 39.59 -14.84 12.73
N LEU A 92 40.47 -15.10 13.71
CA LEU A 92 40.93 -14.10 14.67
C LEU A 92 42.34 -13.66 14.29
N THR A 93 42.50 -12.36 14.08
CA THR A 93 43.80 -11.75 13.75
C THR A 93 44.20 -10.80 14.86
N LEU A 94 45.49 -10.80 15.20
CA LEU A 94 46.09 -9.86 16.15
C LEU A 94 47.03 -8.92 15.39
N THR A 95 46.79 -7.62 15.51
CA THR A 95 47.78 -6.60 15.15
C THR A 95 48.44 -6.15 16.44
N SER A 96 49.68 -6.57 16.66
CA SER A 96 50.44 -6.24 17.88
C SER A 96 51.70 -5.46 17.54
N SER A 97 52.08 -4.53 18.43
CA SER A 97 53.41 -3.90 18.38
C SER A 97 54.52 -4.79 18.97
N SER A 98 54.17 -5.95 19.54
CA SER A 98 55.14 -6.85 20.15
C SER A 98 56.07 -7.47 19.10
N SER A 99 57.36 -7.58 19.44
CA SER A 99 58.35 -8.30 18.65
C SER A 99 58.38 -9.80 18.94
N THR A 100 57.68 -10.26 19.99
CA THR A 100 57.57 -11.69 20.32
C THR A 100 56.47 -12.34 19.48
N PRO A 101 56.68 -13.55 18.93
CA PRO A 101 55.62 -14.29 18.26
C PRO A 101 54.44 -14.54 19.20
N ILE A 102 53.24 -14.19 18.74
CA ILE A 102 51.98 -14.47 19.43
C ILE A 102 51.18 -15.45 18.59
N SER A 103 50.78 -16.55 19.21
CA SER A 103 49.96 -17.61 18.64
C SER A 103 48.49 -17.43 19.01
N ILE A 104 47.62 -17.77 18.06
CA ILE A 104 46.17 -17.83 18.28
C ILE A 104 45.76 -19.28 18.09
N VAL A 105 45.16 -19.87 19.12
CA VAL A 105 44.71 -21.26 19.12
C VAL A 105 43.20 -21.29 19.30
N ASP A 106 42.50 -21.90 18.35
CA ASP A 106 41.07 -22.21 18.46
C ASP A 106 40.86 -23.21 19.61
N GLN A 107 40.11 -22.82 20.63
CA GLN A 107 39.74 -23.71 21.75
C GLN A 107 38.42 -24.45 21.48
N GLY A 108 37.81 -24.20 20.31
CA GLY A 108 36.56 -24.78 19.87
C GLY A 108 35.36 -23.86 20.10
N GLN A 109 34.26 -24.24 19.45
CA GLN A 109 32.94 -23.68 19.72
C GLN A 109 32.40 -24.30 21.01
N THR A 110 32.02 -23.47 21.97
CA THR A 110 31.36 -23.94 23.20
C THR A 110 29.90 -24.32 22.90
N ASP A 111 29.30 -23.64 21.94
CA ASP A 111 28.01 -23.94 21.32
C ASP A 111 27.93 -23.28 19.92
N GLN A 112 26.78 -23.37 19.24
CA GLN A 112 26.62 -22.81 17.90
C GLN A 112 26.68 -21.27 17.84
N SER A 113 26.59 -20.57 18.97
CA SER A 113 26.58 -19.11 19.11
C SER A 113 27.83 -18.55 19.81
N SER A 114 28.70 -19.41 20.34
CA SER A 114 29.85 -19.01 21.17
C SER A 114 31.13 -19.74 20.77
N ALA A 115 32.23 -18.99 20.67
CA ALA A 115 33.55 -19.49 20.30
C ALA A 115 34.63 -18.90 21.20
N GLN A 116 35.62 -19.70 21.55
CA GLN A 116 36.72 -19.29 22.41
C GLN A 116 38.07 -19.47 21.71
N PHE A 117 38.93 -18.46 21.87
CA PHE A 117 40.31 -18.46 21.37
C PHE A 117 41.28 -18.26 22.52
N LEU A 118 42.40 -18.97 22.49
CA LEU A 118 43.54 -18.70 23.33
C LEU A 118 44.53 -17.84 22.54
N VAL A 119 44.86 -16.67 23.06
CA VAL A 119 45.92 -15.81 22.55
C VAL A 119 47.11 -15.94 23.50
N ALA A 120 48.16 -16.61 23.05
CA ALA A 120 49.32 -16.97 23.87
C ALA A 120 50.62 -16.60 23.15
N SER A 121 51.59 -16.03 23.88
CA SER A 121 52.91 -15.69 23.32
C SER A 121 53.98 -16.69 23.72
N GLU A 122 54.97 -16.90 22.84
CA GLU A 122 56.16 -17.66 23.21
C GLU A 122 57.11 -16.75 24.04
N GLY A 123 56.90 -16.62 25.35
CA GLY A 123 57.82 -15.89 26.25
C GLY A 123 57.16 -15.09 27.37
N SER A 124 57.77 -13.96 27.76
CA SER A 124 57.20 -13.02 28.73
C SER A 124 56.03 -12.27 28.08
N ASN A 125 54.84 -12.86 28.24
CA ASN A 125 53.56 -12.38 27.74
C ASN A 125 53.39 -10.87 27.97
N SER A 126 53.27 -10.09 26.89
CA SER A 126 52.75 -8.74 26.97
C SER A 126 52.05 -8.36 25.66
N LEU A 127 50.72 -8.50 25.66
CA LEU A 127 49.91 -7.69 24.77
C LEU A 127 50.03 -6.24 25.24
N SER A 128 50.17 -5.31 24.32
CA SER A 128 50.34 -3.88 24.64
C SER A 128 49.02 -3.13 24.56
N THR A 129 48.90 -2.03 25.30
CA THR A 129 47.82 -1.06 25.09
C THR A 129 47.83 -0.64 23.63
N GLY A 130 46.66 -0.69 22.97
CA GLY A 130 46.54 -0.35 21.55
C GLY A 130 46.68 -1.54 20.59
N ASP A 131 47.10 -2.72 21.05
CA ASP A 131 47.04 -3.94 20.24
C ASP A 131 45.58 -4.24 19.87
N LYS A 132 45.37 -4.82 18.69
CA LYS A 132 44.02 -4.99 18.10
C LYS A 132 43.72 -6.44 17.82
N LEU A 133 42.62 -6.92 18.39
CA LEU A 133 42.03 -8.22 18.09
C LEU A 133 40.89 -8.03 17.11
N LYS A 134 40.97 -8.67 15.95
CA LYS A 134 39.97 -8.54 14.89
C LYS A 134 39.42 -9.90 14.49
N LEU A 135 38.14 -10.13 14.77
CA LEU A 135 37.39 -11.34 14.44
C LEU A 135 36.66 -11.16 13.11
N LYS A 136 36.80 -12.12 12.20
CA LYS A 136 36.04 -12.26 10.95
C LYS A 136 34.92 -13.28 11.14
N PHE A 137 33.67 -12.93 10.86
CA PHE A 137 32.54 -13.84 11.09
C PHE A 137 31.33 -13.60 10.17
N LYS A 138 30.40 -14.55 10.18
CA LYS A 138 29.05 -14.44 9.59
C LYS A 138 28.01 -14.83 10.64
N VAL A 139 26.80 -14.30 10.50
CA VAL A 139 25.69 -14.60 11.41
C VAL A 139 24.69 -15.52 10.72
N GLY A 140 24.52 -16.71 11.28
CA GLY A 140 23.55 -17.75 10.90
C GLY A 140 22.41 -17.84 11.91
N GLY A 141 21.47 -18.76 11.65
CA GLY A 141 20.35 -19.04 12.57
C GLY A 141 19.48 -17.82 12.87
N VAL A 142 19.37 -16.88 11.92
CA VAL A 142 18.70 -15.59 12.14
C VAL A 142 17.17 -15.66 11.97
N ALA A 143 16.66 -16.78 11.47
CA ALA A 143 15.23 -17.04 11.38
C ALA A 143 14.58 -16.99 12.78
N GLY A 144 13.37 -16.44 12.88
CA GLY A 144 12.69 -16.18 14.14
C GLY A 144 13.21 -14.96 14.93
N VAL A 145 14.53 -14.71 14.90
CA VAL A 145 15.13 -13.53 15.56
C VAL A 145 14.87 -12.26 14.76
N LEU A 146 15.17 -12.30 13.45
CA LEU A 146 14.97 -11.16 12.57
C LEU A 146 13.56 -11.09 11.98
N SER A 147 12.67 -12.04 12.28
CA SER A 147 11.24 -11.96 11.89
C SER A 147 10.42 -11.02 12.79
N VAL A 148 11.05 -10.32 13.73
CA VAL A 148 10.40 -9.33 14.61
C VAL A 148 11.18 -8.02 14.55
N ALA A 149 10.55 -6.97 14.04
CA ALA A 149 11.15 -5.64 13.92
C ALA A 149 11.73 -5.13 15.25
N GLY A 150 12.90 -4.50 15.18
CA GLY A 150 13.58 -3.85 16.30
C GLY A 150 14.45 -4.76 17.16
N THR A 151 14.45 -6.08 16.94
CA THR A 151 15.25 -7.02 17.76
C THR A 151 16.72 -7.02 17.31
N PRO A 152 17.68 -6.59 18.15
CA PRO A 152 19.09 -6.58 17.78
C PRO A 152 19.74 -7.94 18.04
N ILE A 153 20.58 -8.38 17.11
CA ILE A 153 21.62 -9.38 17.35
C ILE A 153 22.87 -8.64 17.80
N LYS A 154 23.39 -8.99 18.97
CA LYS A 154 24.62 -8.43 19.52
C LYS A 154 25.73 -9.47 19.48
N LEU A 155 26.95 -9.00 19.28
CA LEU A 155 28.17 -9.75 19.53
C LEU A 155 28.77 -9.24 20.84
N ASP A 156 28.89 -10.14 21.80
CA ASP A 156 29.55 -9.92 23.08
C ASP A 156 30.96 -10.51 23.04
N VAL A 157 31.93 -9.80 23.61
CA VAL A 157 33.29 -10.30 23.83
C VAL A 157 33.63 -10.25 25.30
N VAL A 158 34.10 -11.39 25.82
CA VAL A 158 34.55 -11.58 27.19
C VAL A 158 36.00 -12.02 27.16
N PHE A 159 36.80 -11.44 28.04
CA PHE A 159 38.21 -11.77 28.18
C PHE A 159 38.44 -12.41 29.54
N ALA A 160 39.28 -13.43 29.60
CA ALA A 160 39.71 -14.06 30.85
C ALA A 160 41.20 -14.41 30.78
N THR A 161 41.94 -14.26 31.88
CA THR A 161 43.33 -14.71 31.93
C THR A 161 43.42 -16.19 32.23
N ALA A 162 44.33 -16.91 31.57
CA ALA A 162 44.62 -18.31 31.90
C ALA A 162 45.33 -18.47 33.25
N SER A 163 46.03 -17.43 33.73
CA SER A 163 46.89 -17.49 34.93
C SER A 163 47.00 -16.15 35.66
N GLY A 164 45.94 -15.74 36.38
CA GLY A 164 45.99 -14.67 37.40
C GLY A 164 46.54 -13.31 36.95
N GLY A 165 46.51 -13.01 35.65
CA GLY A 165 47.03 -11.76 35.09
C GLY A 165 46.10 -10.57 35.33
N THR A 166 46.63 -9.36 35.16
CA THR A 166 45.90 -8.09 35.31
C THR A 166 45.73 -7.38 33.95
N GLY A 167 44.76 -6.48 33.84
CA GLY A 167 44.57 -5.61 32.65
C GLY A 167 43.46 -6.06 31.70
N VAL A 168 42.82 -7.19 31.99
CA VAL A 168 41.65 -7.67 31.27
C VAL A 168 40.42 -6.81 31.59
N PRO A 169 39.54 -6.49 30.62
CA PRO A 169 38.29 -5.78 30.91
C PRO A 169 37.40 -6.54 31.90
N ASP A 170 36.90 -5.84 32.92
CA ASP A 170 36.06 -6.43 33.98
C ASP A 170 34.64 -6.79 33.51
N GLU A 171 34.17 -6.13 32.44
CA GLU A 171 32.81 -6.29 31.91
C GLU A 171 32.84 -6.69 30.43
N PRO A 172 31.89 -7.54 29.98
CA PRO A 172 31.70 -7.85 28.56
C PRO A 172 31.58 -6.58 27.72
N LYS A 173 32.16 -6.60 26.52
CA LYS A 173 31.96 -5.54 25.52
C LYS A 173 30.99 -6.03 24.46
N SER A 174 30.01 -5.21 24.11
CA SER A 174 28.94 -5.58 23.18
C SER A 174 28.89 -4.63 22.00
N VAL A 175 28.65 -5.17 20.81
CA VAL A 175 28.30 -4.38 19.62
C VAL A 175 27.09 -5.00 18.93
N SER A 176 26.13 -4.17 18.51
CA SER A 176 25.03 -4.64 17.66
C SER A 176 25.58 -4.96 16.27
N VAL A 177 25.30 -6.16 15.77
CA VAL A 177 25.78 -6.61 14.45
C VAL A 177 24.69 -6.53 13.39
N ALA A 178 23.46 -6.82 13.77
CA ALA A 178 22.30 -6.79 12.88
C ALA A 178 21.03 -6.48 13.68
N SER A 179 20.03 -5.95 13.00
CA SER A 179 18.66 -5.82 13.50
C SER A 179 17.69 -5.90 12.32
N SER A 180 16.39 -5.99 12.58
CA SER A 180 15.38 -5.89 11.53
C SER A 180 14.44 -4.71 11.75
N GLY A 181 13.79 -4.26 10.67
CA GLY A 181 12.81 -3.19 10.64
C GLY A 181 11.70 -3.52 9.65
N VAL A 182 10.60 -2.77 9.71
CA VAL A 182 9.46 -2.91 8.79
C VAL A 182 9.91 -2.53 7.38
N GLY A 183 9.81 -3.47 6.44
CA GLY A 183 10.29 -3.34 5.07
C GLY A 183 9.57 -2.25 4.28
N ALA A 184 8.25 -2.31 4.29
CA ALA A 184 7.38 -1.39 3.60
C ALA A 184 6.09 -1.19 4.39
N GLU A 185 5.64 0.06 4.47
CA GLU A 185 4.29 0.43 4.91
C GLU A 185 3.48 0.86 3.70
N ILE A 186 2.29 0.27 3.54
CA ILE A 186 1.35 0.63 2.49
C ILE A 186 0.23 1.46 3.08
N ASP A 187 0.01 2.61 2.47
CA ASP A 187 -1.06 3.52 2.80
C ASP A 187 -2.07 3.59 1.65
N LEU A 188 -3.29 3.12 1.91
CA LEU A 188 -4.42 3.15 0.99
C LEU A 188 -5.40 4.22 1.47
N LYS A 189 -5.44 5.35 0.77
CA LYS A 189 -6.25 6.51 1.16
C LYS A 189 -7.34 6.78 0.16
N LYS A 190 -8.52 7.18 0.67
CA LYS A 190 -9.52 7.87 -0.13
C LYS A 190 -8.91 9.13 -0.72
N ASP A 191 -9.24 9.44 -1.96
CA ASP A 191 -8.83 10.70 -2.55
C ASP A 191 -9.63 11.83 -1.87
N GLN A 192 -8.96 12.93 -1.51
CA GLN A 192 -9.54 14.11 -0.86
C GLN A 192 -9.44 15.38 -1.71
N THR A 193 -9.06 15.28 -3.00
CA THR A 193 -9.15 16.41 -3.93
C THR A 193 -10.52 17.09 -3.83
N ALA A 194 -10.51 18.43 -3.77
CA ALA A 194 -11.68 19.24 -3.44
C ALA A 194 -12.80 19.09 -4.48
N GLY A 195 -13.96 18.60 -4.03
CA GLY A 195 -15.16 18.38 -4.82
C GLY A 195 -15.78 17.01 -4.53
N GLU A 196 -17.10 16.95 -4.30
CA GLU A 196 -17.81 15.68 -4.32
C GLU A 196 -17.84 15.17 -5.77
N VAL A 197 -17.51 13.90 -5.98
CA VAL A 197 -17.64 13.24 -7.28
C VAL A 197 -18.85 12.34 -7.25
N ALA A 198 -19.67 12.42 -8.29
CA ALA A 198 -20.88 11.64 -8.40
C ALA A 198 -21.12 11.16 -9.83
N ILE A 199 -21.99 10.17 -10.01
CA ILE A 199 -22.44 9.71 -11.32
C ILE A 199 -23.51 10.69 -11.83
N ASP A 200 -23.30 11.26 -13.01
CA ASP A 200 -24.23 12.21 -13.62
C ASP A 200 -25.37 11.46 -14.33
N VAL A 201 -26.54 11.46 -13.70
CA VAL A 201 -27.73 10.80 -14.26
C VAL A 201 -28.40 11.61 -15.37
N ALA A 202 -28.12 12.92 -15.52
CA ALA A 202 -28.59 13.74 -16.64
C ALA A 202 -28.12 13.17 -17.97
N ARG A 203 -26.88 12.71 -17.96
CA ARG A 203 -26.19 12.16 -19.10
C ARG A 203 -26.27 10.64 -19.11
N GLY A 204 -27.38 10.09 -18.62
CA GLY A 204 -27.67 8.66 -18.64
C GLY A 204 -26.81 7.82 -17.68
N GLY A 205 -26.10 8.45 -16.74
CA GLY A 205 -25.21 7.76 -15.81
C GLY A 205 -23.94 7.22 -16.47
N THR A 206 -23.52 7.78 -17.61
CA THR A 206 -22.33 7.34 -18.33
C THR A 206 -21.08 8.21 -18.06
N VAL A 207 -21.24 9.28 -17.26
CA VAL A 207 -20.20 10.28 -16.97
C VAL A 207 -20.16 10.62 -15.47
N PHE A 208 -19.02 11.13 -15.02
CA PHE A 208 -18.79 11.64 -13.67
C PHE A 208 -18.98 13.15 -13.62
N LEU A 209 -19.64 13.64 -12.56
CA LEU A 209 -19.69 15.05 -12.21
C LEU A 209 -18.62 15.36 -11.17
N GLY A 210 -17.77 16.36 -11.43
CA GLY A 210 -16.69 16.75 -10.51
C GLY A 210 -15.44 15.84 -10.56
N GLY A 211 -15.39 14.92 -11.52
CA GLY A 211 -14.19 14.11 -11.81
C GLY A 211 -13.02 14.93 -12.38
N LEU A 212 -11.93 14.25 -12.70
CA LEU A 212 -10.79 14.84 -13.42
C LEU A 212 -11.21 15.31 -14.82
N ASP A 213 -12.09 14.53 -15.43
CA ASP A 213 -12.89 14.89 -16.59
C ASP A 213 -14.25 14.17 -16.47
N ASP A 214 -15.15 14.36 -17.45
CA ASP A 214 -16.48 13.72 -17.46
C ASP A 214 -16.41 12.18 -17.48
N THR A 215 -15.27 11.57 -17.80
CA THR A 215 -15.11 10.11 -17.88
C THR A 215 -14.14 9.55 -16.86
N THR A 216 -13.36 10.39 -16.16
CA THR A 216 -12.23 9.95 -15.35
C THR A 216 -12.37 10.41 -13.91
N VAL A 217 -12.19 9.48 -12.96
CA VAL A 217 -12.20 9.75 -11.52
C VAL A 217 -11.06 9.03 -10.82
N SER A 218 -10.56 9.65 -9.75
CA SER A 218 -9.66 9.01 -8.79
C SER A 218 -10.46 8.51 -7.58
N LEU A 219 -10.38 7.21 -7.31
CA LEU A 219 -11.01 6.60 -6.13
C LEU A 219 -10.16 6.83 -4.87
N GLY A 220 -8.85 6.96 -5.03
CA GLY A 220 -7.92 6.98 -3.92
C GLY A 220 -6.49 6.95 -4.39
N THR A 221 -5.59 6.76 -3.44
CA THR A 221 -4.17 6.68 -3.71
C THR A 221 -3.56 5.50 -2.97
N VAL A 222 -2.58 4.86 -3.59
CA VAL A 222 -1.65 3.91 -2.96
C VAL A 222 -0.30 4.58 -2.77
N ASN A 223 0.30 4.41 -1.59
CA ASN A 223 1.67 4.83 -1.34
C ASN A 223 2.41 3.71 -0.62
N ILE A 224 3.63 3.41 -1.07
CA ILE A 224 4.53 2.47 -0.39
C ILE A 224 5.67 3.30 0.17
N SER A 225 5.91 3.22 1.47
CA SER A 225 6.96 3.98 2.14
C SER A 225 7.80 3.09 3.04
N ASN A 226 9.03 3.51 3.34
CA ASN A 226 9.86 2.85 4.34
C ASN A 226 9.80 3.68 5.64
N PRO A 227 9.31 3.12 6.75
CA PRO A 227 9.23 3.83 8.02
C PRO A 227 10.59 4.07 8.69
N SER A 228 11.66 3.44 8.19
CA SER A 228 13.00 3.46 8.78
C SER A 228 14.05 3.89 7.76
N ASN A 229 15.26 4.22 8.21
CA ASN A 229 16.43 4.43 7.33
C ASN A 229 16.57 3.31 6.28
N LYS A 230 17.24 3.59 5.15
CA LYS A 230 17.46 2.62 4.06
C LYS A 230 17.87 1.24 4.60
N LEU A 231 16.93 0.29 4.53
CA LEU A 231 17.12 -1.10 4.91
C LEU A 231 18.10 -1.76 3.93
N LYS A 232 18.69 -2.88 4.32
CA LYS A 232 19.56 -3.69 3.47
C LYS A 232 18.90 -5.01 3.10
N ASN A 233 19.20 -5.48 1.88
CA ASN A 233 18.94 -6.87 1.53
C ASN A 233 19.82 -7.79 2.36
N LYS A 234 19.51 -9.09 2.35
CA LYS A 234 20.26 -10.14 3.06
C LYS A 234 21.77 -10.17 2.75
N ASP A 235 22.16 -9.67 1.58
CA ASP A 235 23.56 -9.50 1.18
C ASP A 235 24.32 -8.46 2.03
N GLY A 236 23.62 -7.60 2.77
CA GLY A 236 24.14 -6.49 3.58
C GLY A 236 24.80 -5.35 2.79
N ALA A 237 24.91 -5.46 1.47
CA ALA A 237 25.57 -4.51 0.60
C ALA A 237 24.56 -3.62 -0.13
N THR A 238 23.53 -4.23 -0.71
CA THR A 238 22.53 -3.54 -1.52
C THR A 238 21.40 -2.99 -0.65
N ASP A 239 20.92 -1.80 -1.02
CA ASP A 239 19.72 -1.23 -0.40
C ASP A 239 18.54 -2.17 -0.69
N TRP A 240 17.69 -2.32 0.30
CA TRP A 240 16.48 -3.12 0.21
C TRP A 240 15.53 -2.56 -0.85
N GLY A 241 14.92 -3.48 -1.59
CA GLY A 241 13.84 -3.24 -2.54
C GLY A 241 13.14 -4.55 -2.86
N PHE A 242 12.07 -4.48 -3.64
CA PHE A 242 11.35 -5.67 -4.06
C PHE A 242 12.20 -6.41 -5.12
N SER A 243 12.66 -7.61 -4.83
CA SER A 243 13.57 -8.38 -5.73
C SER A 243 13.02 -9.75 -6.14
N ALA A 244 12.10 -10.31 -5.35
CA ALA A 244 11.40 -11.56 -5.65
C ALA A 244 9.97 -11.58 -5.09
N SER A 245 9.44 -10.41 -4.71
CA SER A 245 8.11 -10.28 -4.13
C SER A 245 7.08 -10.03 -5.22
N GLU A 246 5.94 -10.71 -5.09
CA GLU A 246 4.73 -10.44 -5.86
C GLU A 246 3.78 -9.60 -4.99
N GLY A 247 3.19 -8.56 -5.57
CA GLY A 247 2.14 -7.78 -4.95
C GLY A 247 0.79 -8.15 -5.54
N THR A 248 -0.28 -8.07 -4.75
CA THR A 248 -1.65 -8.12 -5.26
C THR A 248 -2.43 -6.95 -4.71
N LEU A 249 -2.95 -6.11 -5.59
CA LEU A 249 -3.96 -5.11 -5.23
C LEU A 249 -5.31 -5.62 -5.72
N THR A 250 -6.32 -5.59 -4.86
CA THR A 250 -7.70 -5.91 -5.21
C THR A 250 -8.60 -4.82 -4.68
N ILE A 251 -9.47 -4.29 -5.54
CA ILE A 251 -10.55 -3.37 -5.15
C ILE A 251 -11.86 -4.13 -5.30
N ARG A 252 -12.67 -4.15 -4.24
CA ARG A 252 -14.03 -4.72 -4.23
C ARG A 252 -15.04 -3.60 -4.03
N ASP A 253 -16.30 -3.87 -4.40
CA ASP A 253 -17.42 -2.93 -4.32
C ASP A 253 -17.12 -1.62 -5.09
N GLY A 254 -16.38 -1.74 -6.19
CA GLY A 254 -16.03 -0.64 -7.10
C GLY A 254 -17.10 -0.37 -8.16
N ILE A 255 -16.94 0.75 -8.87
CA ILE A 255 -17.90 1.21 -9.89
C ILE A 255 -17.36 0.99 -11.32
N PHE A 256 -17.12 -0.28 -11.67
CA PHE A 256 -16.33 -0.64 -12.86
C PHE A 256 -17.15 -1.18 -14.05
N ALA A 257 -18.48 -1.22 -13.95
CA ALA A 257 -19.37 -1.77 -14.99
C ALA A 257 -19.20 -1.14 -16.40
N ALA A 258 -18.72 0.10 -16.46
CA ALA A 258 -18.44 0.82 -17.71
C ALA A 258 -16.93 0.81 -18.09
N SER A 259 -16.13 -0.01 -17.43
CA SER A 259 -14.67 -0.03 -17.51
C SER A 259 -14.14 -1.39 -17.97
N THR A 260 -12.90 -1.37 -18.44
CA THR A 260 -12.07 -2.52 -18.83
C THR A 260 -10.72 -2.43 -18.13
N PRO A 261 -9.89 -3.48 -18.18
CA PRO A 261 -8.51 -3.46 -17.67
C PRO A 261 -7.67 -2.26 -18.15
N GLU A 262 -7.92 -1.79 -19.38
CA GLU A 262 -7.24 -0.65 -19.99
C GLU A 262 -7.62 0.71 -19.39
N THR A 263 -8.71 0.75 -18.62
CA THR A 263 -9.33 1.98 -18.10
C THR A 263 -9.36 2.03 -16.58
N VAL A 264 -8.82 1.02 -15.90
CA VAL A 264 -8.63 1.00 -14.45
C VAL A 264 -7.15 0.78 -14.17
N TYR A 265 -6.48 1.78 -13.60
CA TYR A 265 -5.02 1.78 -13.51
C TYR A 265 -4.49 2.59 -12.33
N LEU A 266 -3.22 2.35 -11.99
CA LEU A 266 -2.43 3.14 -11.06
C LEU A 266 -1.61 4.16 -11.86
N ASP A 267 -1.74 5.45 -11.54
CA ASP A 267 -1.05 6.54 -12.24
C ASP A 267 0.28 6.87 -11.54
N LEU A 268 1.40 6.41 -12.11
CA LEU A 268 2.74 6.69 -11.56
C LEU A 268 3.33 8.02 -12.08
N VAL A 269 2.67 8.75 -12.98
CA VAL A 269 3.23 9.99 -13.58
C VAL A 269 2.96 11.22 -12.72
N SER A 270 1.89 11.25 -11.91
CA SER A 270 1.46 12.42 -11.12
C SER A 270 1.08 13.64 -12.00
N PRO A 271 0.15 14.49 -11.53
CA PRO A 271 -1.06 14.84 -12.27
C PRO A 271 -0.74 15.67 -13.53
N GLN A 272 -0.65 15.01 -14.69
CA GLN A 272 -0.57 15.77 -15.94
C GLN A 272 -1.95 16.28 -16.33
N THR A 273 -2.01 17.58 -16.56
CA THR A 273 -3.17 18.36 -17.03
C THR A 273 -3.72 17.92 -18.39
N GLU A 274 -3.17 16.90 -19.06
CA GLU A 274 -3.69 16.35 -20.31
C GLU A 274 -3.45 14.84 -20.39
N TYR A 275 -4.54 14.08 -20.50
CA TYR A 275 -4.58 12.61 -20.61
C TYR A 275 -4.14 12.12 -22.00
N ASN A 276 -3.23 11.15 -22.07
CA ASN A 276 -2.98 10.33 -23.26
C ASN A 276 -3.21 8.84 -22.92
N ALA A 277 -3.98 8.13 -23.74
CA ALA A 277 -4.34 6.73 -23.47
C ALA A 277 -3.10 5.79 -23.49
N PRO A 278 -3.03 4.77 -22.60
CA PRO A 278 -1.82 3.95 -22.43
C PRO A 278 -1.68 2.81 -23.46
N THR A 279 -0.53 2.68 -24.11
CA THR A 279 -0.17 1.51 -24.95
C THR A 279 0.51 0.39 -24.16
N ALA A 280 0.23 -0.87 -24.54
CA ALA A 280 0.47 -2.12 -23.80
C ALA A 280 1.93 -2.55 -23.53
N THR A 281 2.93 -1.69 -23.69
CA THR A 281 4.33 -2.04 -23.40
C THR A 281 5.02 -0.84 -22.76
N SER A 282 5.34 -0.98 -21.48
CA SER A 282 6.06 -0.04 -20.60
C SER A 282 6.94 1.00 -21.31
N SER A 283 6.75 2.27 -20.95
CA SER A 283 7.86 3.25 -20.80
C SER A 283 7.43 4.56 -20.15
N ASN A 284 6.12 4.88 -20.10
CA ASN A 284 5.59 6.11 -19.50
C ASN A 284 4.35 5.87 -18.60
N GLY A 285 4.52 5.14 -17.50
CA GLY A 285 3.97 5.62 -16.21
C GLY A 285 2.69 5.03 -15.60
N ASP A 286 1.86 4.23 -16.28
CA ASP A 286 0.66 3.68 -15.63
C ASP A 286 0.73 2.15 -15.46
N ILE A 287 0.18 1.63 -14.36
CA ILE A 287 0.03 0.18 -14.11
C ILE A 287 -1.44 -0.21 -14.23
N LYS A 288 -1.78 -0.92 -15.31
CA LYS A 288 -3.15 -1.36 -15.60
C LYS A 288 -3.59 -2.50 -14.70
N ALA A 289 -4.89 -2.58 -14.44
CA ALA A 289 -5.47 -3.77 -13.82
C ALA A 289 -5.28 -4.97 -14.75
N ASP A 290 -5.06 -6.16 -14.19
CA ASP A 290 -5.05 -7.41 -14.94
C ASP A 290 -6.46 -7.86 -15.31
N SER A 291 -7.40 -7.63 -14.38
CA SER A 291 -8.80 -8.00 -14.55
C SER A 291 -9.71 -6.96 -13.93
N VAL A 292 -10.86 -6.76 -14.58
CA VAL A 292 -11.91 -5.84 -14.18
C VAL A 292 -13.25 -6.50 -14.50
N ASP A 293 -14.10 -6.64 -13.50
CA ASP A 293 -15.53 -6.93 -13.67
C ASP A 293 -16.37 -5.72 -13.25
N ALA A 294 -17.68 -5.87 -13.06
CA ALA A 294 -18.54 -4.74 -12.71
C ALA A 294 -18.22 -4.10 -11.35
N THR A 295 -17.65 -4.86 -10.41
CA THR A 295 -17.48 -4.48 -8.99
C THR A 295 -16.09 -4.75 -8.44
N GLU A 296 -15.25 -5.50 -9.16
CA GLU A 296 -13.92 -5.89 -8.75
C GLU A 296 -12.87 -5.52 -9.79
N ALA A 297 -11.71 -5.06 -9.32
CA ALA A 297 -10.51 -4.86 -10.15
C ALA A 297 -9.29 -5.44 -9.42
N THR A 298 -8.41 -6.11 -10.17
CA THR A 298 -7.24 -6.81 -9.61
C THR A 298 -5.96 -6.47 -10.34
N TRP A 299 -4.87 -6.35 -9.60
CA TRP A 299 -3.50 -6.22 -10.11
C TRP A 299 -2.61 -7.26 -9.46
N THR A 300 -1.74 -7.87 -10.26
CA THR A 300 -0.62 -8.71 -9.88
C THR A 300 0.64 -7.92 -10.19
N LEU A 301 1.18 -7.29 -9.16
CA LEU A 301 2.28 -6.35 -9.27
C LEU A 301 3.61 -7.10 -9.23
N THR A 302 4.42 -6.89 -10.26
CA THR A 302 5.79 -7.36 -10.33
C THR A 302 6.69 -6.60 -9.34
N SER A 303 7.88 -7.14 -9.09
CA SER A 303 8.89 -6.44 -8.28
C SER A 303 9.23 -5.06 -8.85
N ASP A 304 9.26 -4.91 -10.17
CA ASP A 304 9.59 -3.65 -10.83
C ASP A 304 8.48 -2.61 -10.61
N GLU A 305 7.21 -3.01 -10.72
CA GLU A 305 6.06 -2.14 -10.46
C GLU A 305 5.96 -1.75 -8.97
N LEU A 306 6.22 -2.69 -8.06
CA LEU A 306 6.32 -2.40 -6.63
C LEU A 306 7.44 -1.39 -6.33
N ASN A 307 8.61 -1.56 -6.97
CA ASN A 307 9.71 -0.60 -6.85
C ASN A 307 9.37 0.77 -7.46
N GLN A 308 8.58 0.82 -8.54
CA GLN A 308 8.12 2.09 -9.13
C GLN A 308 7.16 2.83 -8.19
N ILE A 309 6.18 2.14 -7.60
CA ILE A 309 5.27 2.75 -6.61
C ILE A 309 6.07 3.22 -5.39
N TYR A 310 7.02 2.41 -4.91
CA TYR A 310 7.89 2.73 -3.78
C TYR A 310 8.85 3.90 -4.05
N ALA A 311 9.33 4.04 -5.28
CA ALA A 311 10.19 5.15 -5.69
C ALA A 311 9.39 6.45 -5.96
N SER A 312 8.06 6.38 -6.04
CA SER A 312 7.22 7.55 -6.27
C SER A 312 7.35 8.56 -5.13
N THR A 313 7.55 9.82 -5.48
CA THR A 313 7.64 10.92 -4.49
C THR A 313 6.28 11.43 -4.05
N THR A 314 5.21 11.05 -4.75
CA THR A 314 3.82 11.36 -4.43
C THR A 314 2.99 10.08 -4.36
N ALA A 315 1.92 10.10 -3.57
CA ALA A 315 0.97 8.99 -3.54
C ALA A 315 0.42 8.75 -4.97
N VAL A 316 0.38 7.48 -5.38
CA VAL A 316 0.01 7.02 -6.73
C VAL A 316 -1.52 6.91 -6.80
N PRO A 317 -2.22 7.70 -7.63
CA PRO A 317 -3.67 7.63 -7.75
C PRO A 317 -4.17 6.31 -8.35
N ILE A 318 -5.34 5.89 -7.89
CA ILE A 318 -6.11 4.77 -8.43
C ILE A 318 -7.19 5.38 -9.32
N ILE A 319 -7.00 5.28 -10.63
CA ILE A 319 -7.85 5.91 -11.63
C ILE A 319 -8.84 4.92 -12.22
N VAL A 320 -10.08 5.40 -12.39
CA VAL A 320 -11.14 4.73 -13.12
C VAL A 320 -11.59 5.62 -14.24
N LYS A 321 -11.62 5.07 -15.45
CA LYS A 321 -12.15 5.72 -16.64
C LYS A 321 -13.35 4.94 -17.17
N ALA A 322 -14.48 5.62 -17.29
CA ALA A 322 -15.65 5.12 -17.97
C ALA A 322 -15.49 5.29 -19.50
N ASN A 323 -16.13 4.43 -20.28
CA ASN A 323 -16.15 4.55 -21.74
C ASN A 323 -17.11 5.65 -22.27
N GLY A 324 -17.77 6.41 -21.38
CA GLY A 324 -18.74 7.46 -21.71
C GLY A 324 -20.06 6.99 -22.34
N THR A 325 -20.24 5.68 -22.54
CA THR A 325 -21.37 5.11 -23.29
C THR A 325 -22.14 4.02 -22.52
N SER A 326 -21.45 3.22 -21.72
CA SER A 326 -22.03 2.26 -20.80
C SER A 326 -22.43 2.94 -19.49
N ILE A 327 -23.48 2.43 -18.86
CA ILE A 327 -23.96 2.92 -17.57
C ILE A 327 -22.96 2.54 -16.47
N ILE A 328 -22.63 3.52 -15.63
CA ILE A 328 -21.88 3.32 -14.40
C ILE A 328 -22.87 2.88 -13.31
N ASN A 329 -22.58 1.77 -12.64
CA ASN A 329 -23.38 1.28 -11.52
C ASN A 329 -22.94 1.93 -10.22
N GLU A 330 -23.91 2.19 -9.34
CA GLU A 330 -23.64 2.63 -7.98
C GLU A 330 -23.63 1.40 -7.08
N GLU A 331 -22.64 1.32 -6.20
CA GLU A 331 -22.55 0.29 -5.18
C GLU A 331 -23.01 0.84 -3.83
N GLY A 332 -23.73 0.01 -3.06
CA GLY A 332 -24.30 0.42 -1.77
C GLY A 332 -23.25 0.66 -0.68
N ASN A 333 -22.02 0.15 -0.87
CA ASN A 333 -20.90 0.35 0.04
C ASN A 333 -19.75 1.09 -0.66
N PRO A 334 -18.95 1.88 0.08
CA PRO A 334 -17.70 2.41 -0.44
C PRO A 334 -16.76 1.30 -0.90
N PRO A 335 -16.03 1.48 -2.03
CA PRO A 335 -15.06 0.50 -2.48
C PRO A 335 -13.97 0.26 -1.44
N ASN A 336 -13.53 -1.00 -1.31
CA ASN A 336 -12.46 -1.37 -0.39
C ASN A 336 -11.26 -1.94 -1.13
N ALA A 337 -10.10 -1.30 -0.97
CA ALA A 337 -8.83 -1.79 -1.49
C ALA A 337 -8.16 -2.72 -0.48
N THR A 338 -7.60 -3.80 -0.97
CA THR A 338 -6.72 -4.71 -0.23
C THR A 338 -5.44 -4.89 -1.01
N PHE A 339 -4.31 -4.54 -0.39
CA PHE A 339 -2.98 -4.70 -0.96
C PHE A 339 -2.24 -5.78 -0.16
N THR A 340 -1.79 -6.82 -0.83
CA THR A 340 -0.97 -7.89 -0.25
C THR A 340 0.41 -7.86 -0.88
N ILE A 341 1.47 -7.90 -0.08
CA ILE A 341 2.82 -8.23 -0.57
C ILE A 341 3.18 -9.63 -0.09
N LYS A 342 3.63 -10.47 -1.03
CA LYS A 342 4.15 -11.80 -0.74
C LYS A 342 5.57 -11.71 -0.20
N TYR A 343 5.72 -12.18 1.04
CA TYR A 343 7.00 -12.46 1.68
C TYR A 343 6.97 -13.87 2.28
N GLN A 344 7.85 -14.18 3.24
CA GLN A 344 7.75 -15.43 4.01
C GLN A 344 6.48 -15.46 4.88
N THR A 345 5.99 -14.28 5.26
CA THR A 345 4.66 -14.07 5.83
C THR A 345 4.02 -12.91 5.09
N ASP A 346 2.83 -13.13 4.54
CA ASP A 346 2.11 -12.13 3.76
C ASP A 346 1.86 -10.87 4.59
N ALA A 347 2.19 -9.71 4.02
CA ALA A 347 1.82 -8.41 4.58
C ALA A 347 0.55 -7.92 3.88
N VAL A 348 -0.54 -7.75 4.64
CA VAL A 348 -1.86 -7.38 4.11
C VAL A 348 -2.29 -6.03 4.67
N TYR A 349 -2.65 -5.13 3.78
CA TYR A 349 -3.11 -3.77 4.06
C TYR A 349 -4.47 -3.55 3.44
N SER A 350 -5.37 -2.86 4.14
CA SER A 350 -6.71 -2.56 3.62
C SER A 350 -7.09 -1.11 3.90
N GLY A 351 -7.82 -0.51 2.96
CA GLY A 351 -8.29 0.86 3.07
C GLY A 351 -9.57 1.08 2.28
N LYS A 352 -10.48 1.86 2.87
CA LYS A 352 -11.68 2.33 2.15
C LYS A 352 -11.29 3.44 1.18
N LEU A 353 -11.78 3.32 -0.04
CA LEU A 353 -11.62 4.33 -1.09
C LEU A 353 -12.81 5.30 -1.10
N ARG A 354 -12.74 6.30 -1.97
CA ARG A 354 -13.83 7.26 -2.18
C ARG A 354 -15.07 6.52 -2.69
N HIS A 355 -16.18 6.75 -2.02
CA HIS A 355 -17.50 6.32 -2.47
C HIS A 355 -18.04 7.35 -3.48
N ILE A 356 -18.60 6.86 -4.57
CA ILE A 356 -19.17 7.69 -5.64
C ILE A 356 -20.64 7.30 -5.74
N GLU A 357 -21.51 8.25 -5.37
CA GLU A 357 -22.96 8.08 -5.37
C GLU A 357 -23.57 8.65 -6.66
N ARG A 358 -24.82 8.30 -6.97
CA ARG A 358 -25.56 8.94 -8.06
C ARG A 358 -25.99 10.35 -7.68
N ASN A 359 -25.71 11.33 -8.54
CA ASN A 359 -26.22 12.69 -8.36
C ASN A 359 -27.57 12.85 -9.09
N GLY A 360 -28.62 12.27 -8.50
CA GLY A 360 -29.99 12.51 -8.94
C GLY A 360 -30.99 11.49 -8.43
N MET A 361 -32.26 11.69 -8.77
CA MET A 361 -33.36 10.85 -8.32
C MET A 361 -33.60 9.66 -9.26
N VAL A 362 -33.89 8.49 -8.67
CA VAL A 362 -34.44 7.32 -9.37
C VAL A 362 -35.78 6.94 -8.73
N CYS A 363 -36.85 6.87 -9.54
CA CYS A 363 -38.19 6.48 -9.08
C CYS A 363 -38.77 5.37 -9.95
N LYS A 364 -39.30 4.31 -9.35
CA LYS A 364 -39.98 3.22 -10.07
C LYS A 364 -41.48 3.34 -9.92
N LEU A 365 -42.18 3.38 -11.06
CA LEU A 365 -43.63 3.46 -11.14
C LEU A 365 -44.16 2.14 -11.70
N TYR A 366 -44.89 1.41 -10.87
CA TYR A 366 -45.45 0.11 -11.23
C TYR A 366 -46.82 0.24 -11.89
N ASN A 367 -47.28 -0.82 -12.55
CA ASN A 367 -48.64 -0.95 -13.10
C ASN A 367 -49.01 0.05 -14.21
N ILE A 368 -48.05 0.50 -15.02
CA ILE A 368 -48.33 1.37 -16.16
C ILE A 368 -49.23 0.61 -17.18
N PRO A 369 -50.46 1.09 -17.46
CA PRO A 369 -51.38 0.49 -18.43
C PRO A 369 -50.79 0.51 -19.84
N ASN A 370 -50.99 -0.56 -20.61
CA ASN A 370 -50.86 -0.46 -22.07
C ASN A 370 -51.90 0.52 -22.65
N PRO A 371 -51.64 1.12 -23.83
CA PRO A 371 -52.51 2.16 -24.39
C PRO A 371 -53.92 1.68 -24.74
N ASP A 372 -54.12 0.37 -24.90
CA ASP A 372 -55.42 -0.25 -25.18
C ASP A 372 -56.21 -0.59 -23.90
N ALA A 373 -55.62 -0.39 -22.72
CA ALA A 373 -56.28 -0.64 -21.45
C ALA A 373 -57.34 0.42 -21.14
N THR A 374 -58.38 0.04 -20.39
CA THR A 374 -59.42 0.97 -19.95
C THR A 374 -58.95 1.93 -18.85
N ASP A 375 -57.87 1.59 -18.16
CA ASP A 375 -57.29 2.45 -17.13
C ASP A 375 -56.46 3.58 -17.75
N ALA A 376 -56.63 4.79 -17.25
CA ALA A 376 -55.81 5.93 -17.60
C ALA A 376 -54.76 6.18 -16.52
N VAL A 377 -53.50 6.36 -16.92
CA VAL A 377 -52.42 6.79 -16.04
C VAL A 377 -52.25 8.32 -16.10
N SER A 378 -51.89 8.92 -14.97
CA SER A 378 -51.51 10.31 -14.85
C SER A 378 -50.27 10.41 -13.97
N ILE A 379 -49.11 10.56 -14.60
CA ILE A 379 -47.83 10.75 -13.92
C ILE A 379 -47.57 12.25 -13.85
N ARG A 380 -47.41 12.80 -12.64
CA ARG A 380 -47.05 14.20 -12.44
C ARG A 380 -45.63 14.26 -11.90
N ILE A 381 -44.79 15.01 -12.58
CA ILE A 381 -43.38 15.18 -12.23
C ILE A 381 -43.19 16.66 -11.93
N THR A 382 -42.82 16.97 -10.69
CA THR A 382 -42.66 18.34 -10.19
C THR A 382 -41.22 18.60 -9.82
N ASN A 383 -40.58 19.54 -10.49
CA ASN A 383 -39.24 20.00 -10.10
C ASN A 383 -39.34 20.91 -8.88
N LYS A 384 -38.77 20.48 -7.75
CA LYS A 384 -38.75 21.25 -6.50
C LYS A 384 -37.49 22.11 -6.34
N THR A 385 -36.56 22.01 -7.29
CA THR A 385 -35.33 22.80 -7.30
C THR A 385 -35.52 24.19 -7.91
N ALA A 386 -34.47 25.00 -7.87
CA ALA A 386 -34.37 26.28 -8.55
C ALA A 386 -33.76 26.20 -9.96
N LEU A 387 -33.43 25.00 -10.44
CA LEU A 387 -32.70 24.77 -11.70
C LEU A 387 -33.62 24.11 -12.73
N THR A 388 -33.39 24.34 -14.02
CA THR A 388 -34.01 23.53 -15.09
C THR A 388 -33.24 22.22 -15.22
N GLY A 389 -33.93 21.10 -15.42
CA GLY A 389 -33.27 19.80 -15.59
C GLY A 389 -34.01 18.86 -16.54
N LEU A 390 -33.34 17.77 -16.89
CA LEU A 390 -33.79 16.73 -17.80
C LEU A 390 -34.42 15.57 -17.02
N VAL A 391 -35.57 15.08 -17.51
CA VAL A 391 -36.21 13.89 -16.97
C VAL A 391 -36.19 12.78 -18.02
N LEU A 392 -35.52 11.68 -17.67
CA LEU A 392 -35.35 10.49 -18.49
C LEU A 392 -36.23 9.35 -17.98
N GLY A 393 -36.54 8.40 -18.87
CA GLY A 393 -37.34 7.23 -18.53
C GLY A 393 -36.89 5.96 -19.22
N THR A 394 -37.09 4.84 -18.55
CA THR A 394 -37.01 3.48 -19.11
C THR A 394 -38.31 2.76 -18.81
N LEU A 395 -39.01 2.31 -19.85
CA LEU A 395 -40.26 1.55 -19.72
C LEU A 395 -40.00 0.08 -20.03
N THR A 396 -40.31 -0.79 -19.08
CA THR A 396 -40.10 -2.24 -19.20
C THR A 396 -41.43 -2.97 -19.09
N ALA A 397 -41.74 -3.82 -20.08
CA ALA A 397 -42.91 -4.67 -20.09
C ALA A 397 -42.84 -5.75 -18.99
N MET A 398 -43.98 -6.38 -18.68
CA MET A 398 -44.10 -7.40 -17.63
C MET A 398 -43.18 -8.62 -17.84
N ASP A 399 -42.83 -8.92 -19.10
CA ASP A 399 -41.93 -10.02 -19.46
C ASP A 399 -40.43 -9.65 -19.34
N GLY A 400 -40.12 -8.43 -18.89
CA GLY A 400 -38.75 -7.92 -18.76
C GLY A 400 -38.22 -7.22 -20.02
N THR A 401 -38.99 -7.16 -21.10
CA THR A 401 -38.57 -6.50 -22.35
C THR A 401 -38.57 -4.98 -22.17
N ALA A 402 -37.47 -4.32 -22.50
CA ALA A 402 -37.42 -2.86 -22.56
C ALA A 402 -38.17 -2.35 -23.80
N LEU A 403 -39.17 -1.49 -23.59
CA LEU A 403 -39.95 -0.85 -24.64
C LEU A 403 -39.28 0.44 -25.14
N PHE A 404 -38.66 1.17 -24.22
CA PHE A 404 -37.64 2.19 -24.49
C PHE A 404 -36.72 2.32 -23.28
N THR A 405 -35.50 2.81 -23.51
CA THR A 405 -34.46 2.93 -22.49
C THR A 405 -33.91 4.35 -22.49
N ASN A 406 -33.78 4.93 -21.30
CA ASN A 406 -33.15 6.23 -21.05
C ASN A 406 -33.59 7.35 -22.01
N THR A 407 -34.87 7.37 -22.36
CA THR A 407 -35.43 8.29 -23.33
C THR A 407 -35.94 9.55 -22.64
N SER A 408 -35.72 10.72 -23.25
CA SER A 408 -36.22 12.00 -22.73
C SER A 408 -37.74 12.00 -22.64
N LEU A 409 -38.24 12.02 -21.41
CA LEU A 409 -39.65 12.23 -21.10
C LEU A 409 -39.98 13.72 -21.09
N ILE A 410 -39.09 14.53 -20.51
CA ILE A 410 -39.20 15.99 -20.41
C ILE A 410 -37.82 16.60 -20.66
N GLU A 411 -37.63 17.25 -21.80
CA GLU A 411 -36.32 17.79 -22.22
C GLU A 411 -35.83 18.97 -21.37
N ALA A 412 -36.75 19.74 -20.80
CA ALA A 412 -36.45 20.88 -19.95
C ALA A 412 -37.58 21.10 -18.93
N LEU A 413 -37.48 20.45 -17.78
CA LEU A 413 -38.39 20.67 -16.66
C LEU A 413 -37.96 21.93 -15.90
N ALA A 414 -38.66 23.05 -16.15
CA ALA A 414 -38.36 24.34 -15.56
C ALA A 414 -38.41 24.33 -14.02
N PRO A 415 -37.70 25.26 -13.34
CA PRO A 415 -37.75 25.38 -11.88
C PRO A 415 -39.18 25.51 -11.37
N GLN A 416 -39.50 24.85 -10.26
CA GLN A 416 -40.81 24.93 -9.59
C GLN A 416 -42.01 24.56 -10.50
N SER A 417 -41.78 23.84 -11.59
CA SER A 417 -42.83 23.49 -12.56
C SER A 417 -43.25 22.03 -12.44
N THR A 418 -44.50 21.75 -12.82
CA THR A 418 -45.05 20.40 -12.89
C THR A 418 -45.42 20.08 -14.33
N VAL A 419 -44.95 18.94 -14.83
CA VAL A 419 -45.38 18.37 -16.10
C VAL A 419 -46.18 17.11 -15.84
N ARG A 420 -47.25 16.92 -16.60
CA ARG A 420 -48.09 15.72 -16.55
C ARG A 420 -47.85 14.88 -17.79
N LEU A 421 -47.51 13.61 -17.58
CA LEU A 421 -47.41 12.58 -18.61
C LEU A 421 -48.59 11.60 -18.50
N GLY A 422 -49.15 11.24 -19.65
CA GLY A 422 -50.13 10.16 -19.82
C GLY A 422 -49.54 8.98 -20.60
N VAL A 423 -50.38 7.98 -20.89
CA VAL A 423 -49.95 6.80 -21.67
C VAL A 423 -49.54 7.19 -23.10
N ASP A 424 -50.24 8.14 -23.71
CA ASP A 424 -49.95 8.62 -25.07
C ASP A 424 -48.56 9.26 -25.18
N ASP A 425 -48.13 9.99 -24.13
CA ASP A 425 -46.80 10.58 -24.06
C ASP A 425 -45.70 9.51 -24.01
N LEU A 426 -45.98 8.35 -23.41
CA LEU A 426 -45.07 7.20 -23.38
C LEU A 426 -45.07 6.44 -24.71
N VAL A 427 -46.24 6.29 -25.34
CA VAL A 427 -46.36 5.68 -26.67
C VAL A 427 -45.55 6.46 -27.70
N ALA A 428 -45.52 7.79 -27.60
CA ALA A 428 -44.72 8.66 -28.46
C ALA A 428 -43.19 8.43 -28.33
N LYS A 429 -42.73 7.68 -27.32
CA LYS A 429 -41.32 7.33 -27.09
C LYS A 429 -40.95 5.93 -27.56
N LEU A 430 -41.91 5.14 -28.02
CA LEU A 430 -41.67 3.79 -28.53
C LEU A 430 -40.93 3.85 -29.87
N ALA A 431 -40.20 2.77 -30.18
CA ALA A 431 -39.56 2.62 -31.49
C ALA A 431 -40.59 2.63 -32.63
N GLU A 432 -40.17 3.12 -33.80
CA GLU A 432 -41.02 3.20 -34.99
C GLU A 432 -41.70 1.85 -35.29
N GLY A 433 -43.02 1.87 -35.48
CA GLY A 433 -43.84 0.67 -35.70
C GLY A 433 -44.34 -0.02 -34.43
N THR A 434 -43.91 0.39 -33.24
CA THR A 434 -44.42 -0.12 -31.96
C THR A 434 -45.40 0.88 -31.36
N THR A 435 -46.65 0.46 -31.17
CA THR A 435 -47.72 1.35 -30.65
C THR A 435 -48.36 0.86 -29.36
N THR A 436 -47.99 -0.32 -28.85
CA THR A 436 -48.60 -0.94 -27.67
C THR A 436 -47.64 -1.94 -27.02
N TRP A 437 -48.01 -2.47 -25.85
CA TRP A 437 -47.29 -3.53 -25.15
C TRP A 437 -48.24 -4.49 -24.43
N ALA A 438 -47.77 -5.69 -24.14
CA ALA A 438 -48.55 -6.69 -23.42
C ALA A 438 -48.61 -6.39 -21.91
N GLY A 439 -49.80 -6.51 -21.32
CA GLY A 439 -49.99 -6.44 -19.87
C GLY A 439 -49.74 -5.03 -19.30
N ARG A 440 -49.08 -4.98 -18.13
CA ARG A 440 -48.62 -3.75 -17.47
C ARG A 440 -47.12 -3.59 -17.62
N ALA A 441 -46.64 -2.35 -17.56
CA ALA A 441 -45.22 -2.04 -17.58
C ALA A 441 -44.77 -1.39 -16.26
N VAL A 442 -43.46 -1.32 -16.07
CA VAL A 442 -42.79 -0.56 -15.02
C VAL A 442 -42.03 0.58 -15.68
N LEU A 443 -42.30 1.82 -15.27
CA LEU A 443 -41.54 2.99 -15.70
C LEU A 443 -40.52 3.34 -14.62
N THR A 444 -39.23 3.28 -14.95
CA THR A 444 -38.17 3.85 -14.13
C THR A 444 -37.90 5.26 -14.61
N VAL A 445 -38.11 6.26 -13.77
CA VAL A 445 -37.84 7.67 -14.03
C VAL A 445 -36.51 8.04 -13.38
N ASN A 446 -35.63 8.68 -14.14
CA ASN A 446 -34.37 9.21 -13.66
C ASN A 446 -34.29 10.70 -13.99
N SER A 447 -33.68 11.50 -13.13
CA SER A 447 -33.45 12.92 -13.43
C SER A 447 -32.22 13.45 -12.72
N ASP A 448 -31.59 14.43 -13.39
CA ASP A 448 -30.44 15.21 -12.93
C ASP A 448 -30.77 16.24 -11.84
N LEU A 449 -32.05 16.46 -11.61
CA LEU A 449 -32.52 17.28 -10.52
C LEU A 449 -32.40 16.48 -9.21
N THR A 450 -31.80 17.13 -8.22
CA THR A 450 -31.58 16.55 -6.89
C THR A 450 -32.86 16.45 -6.05
N ASP A 451 -33.93 17.15 -6.45
CA ASP A 451 -35.22 17.16 -5.76
C ASP A 451 -36.39 17.29 -6.74
N ILE A 452 -37.14 16.19 -6.91
CA ILE A 452 -38.34 16.11 -7.74
C ILE A 452 -39.41 15.37 -6.96
N GLU A 453 -40.66 15.81 -7.03
CA GLU A 453 -41.81 15.03 -6.57
C GLU A 453 -42.46 14.30 -7.75
N ILE A 454 -42.61 12.99 -7.66
CA ILE A 454 -43.32 12.18 -8.67
C ILE A 454 -44.56 11.55 -8.06
N LEU A 455 -45.73 11.92 -8.57
CA LEU A 455 -47.03 11.36 -8.19
C LEU A 455 -47.65 10.62 -9.37
N ALA A 456 -47.81 9.29 -9.24
CA ALA A 456 -48.35 8.44 -10.30
C ALA A 456 -49.74 7.92 -9.94
N LEU A 457 -50.78 8.40 -10.64
CA LEU A 457 -52.16 8.06 -10.35
C LEU A 457 -52.77 7.19 -11.46
N LEU A 458 -53.49 6.14 -11.08
CA LEU A 458 -54.32 5.34 -11.96
C LEU A 458 -55.78 5.73 -11.84
N ARG A 459 -56.50 5.67 -12.95
CA ARG A 459 -57.95 5.79 -12.97
C ARG A 459 -58.56 4.69 -13.83
N ASN A 460 -59.41 3.85 -13.25
CA ASN A 460 -59.99 2.69 -13.93
C ASN A 460 -61.01 3.03 -15.05
N LYS A 461 -61.58 4.25 -15.02
CA LYS A 461 -62.49 4.77 -16.06
C LYS A 461 -62.55 6.30 -16.01
N ALA A 462 -62.83 6.98 -17.12
CA ALA A 462 -63.09 8.43 -17.12
C ALA A 462 -64.14 8.80 -16.04
N GLY A 463 -63.74 9.63 -15.06
CA GLY A 463 -64.58 10.01 -13.91
C GLY A 463 -64.46 9.14 -12.64
N GLY A 464 -63.78 7.99 -12.67
CA GLY A 464 -63.57 7.13 -11.49
C GLY A 464 -62.57 7.69 -10.46
N PRO A 465 -62.47 7.13 -9.24
CA PRO A 465 -61.51 7.56 -8.23
C PRO A 465 -60.06 7.35 -8.69
N LEU A 466 -59.16 8.24 -8.26
CA LEU A 466 -57.73 8.13 -8.49
C LEU A 466 -57.12 7.19 -7.45
N MET A 467 -56.35 6.20 -7.88
CA MET A 467 -55.58 5.30 -7.01
C MET A 467 -54.09 5.63 -7.17
N ASN A 468 -53.37 5.79 -6.06
CA ASN A 468 -51.93 6.01 -6.13
C ASN A 468 -51.22 4.71 -6.56
N MET A 469 -50.25 4.82 -7.47
CA MET A 469 -49.45 3.70 -7.99
C MET A 469 -47.97 3.78 -7.62
N SER A 470 -47.51 4.85 -6.98
CA SER A 470 -46.16 4.91 -6.43
C SER A 470 -46.04 3.95 -5.25
N LEU A 471 -45.10 3.02 -5.35
CA LEU A 471 -44.63 2.15 -4.29
C LEU A 471 -43.12 1.99 -4.48
N ASP A 472 -42.38 2.02 -3.37
CA ASP A 472 -40.93 1.78 -3.28
C ASP A 472 -40.04 2.73 -4.08
N ALA A 473 -39.87 3.94 -3.56
CA ALA A 473 -38.93 4.88 -4.13
C ALA A 473 -37.90 5.35 -3.11
N SER A 474 -36.64 5.25 -3.49
CA SER A 474 -35.48 5.53 -2.66
C SER A 474 -34.93 6.92 -3.02
N GLY A 475 -35.27 7.92 -2.21
CA GLY A 475 -34.85 9.32 -2.35
C GLY A 475 -35.82 10.26 -1.62
N ASN A 476 -35.39 11.50 -1.32
CA ASN A 476 -36.14 12.45 -0.46
C ASN A 476 -37.54 12.89 -0.96
N ALA A 477 -38.02 12.46 -2.13
CA ALA A 477 -39.22 13.03 -2.74
C ALA A 477 -40.00 12.07 -3.66
N CYS A 478 -40.17 10.82 -3.25
CA CYS A 478 -41.04 9.91 -3.98
C CYS A 478 -42.16 9.39 -3.08
N ASP A 479 -43.36 9.94 -3.26
CA ASP A 479 -44.59 9.60 -2.53
C ASP A 479 -45.70 9.11 -3.45
#